data_AF-A0A7D7PQX4-F1
#
_entry.id   AF-A0A7D7PQX4-F1
#
_cell.length_a   1.000
_cell.length_b   1.000
_cell.length_c   1.000
_cell.angle_alpha   90.00
_cell.angle_beta   90.00
_cell.angle_gamma   90.00
#
_symmetry.space_group_name_H-M   'P 1'
#
loop_
_entity.id
_entity.type
_entity.pdbx_description
1 polymer ?
#
loop_
_entity_poly.entity_id
_entity_poly.type
_entity_poly.pdbx_seq_one_letter_code
_entity_poly.pdbx_strand_id
1 'polypeptide(L)' 'MIDASFRFRDGLIAEHVDRFDFWRWSRMAMGPAGLLLGWTPILKSVVRRSAGKALDAFLAGR' A
#
# COMPACT_ATOMS: atom_id res chain seq x y z
N MET A 1 -13.60 -4.17 -4.03
CA MET A 1 -14.07 -3.65 -2.74
C MET A 1 -12.85 -3.26 -1.95
N ILE A 2 -12.88 -2.04 -1.42
CA ILE A 2 -11.85 -1.47 -0.56
C ILE A 2 -12.59 -0.91 0.64
N ASP A 3 -12.10 -1.24 1.83
CA ASP A 3 -12.63 -0.73 3.09
C ASP A 3 -11.60 0.23 3.67
N ALA A 4 -12.01 1.47 3.90
CA ALA A 4 -11.17 2.53 4.43
C ALA A 4 -11.62 2.93 5.83
N SER A 5 -10.68 3.03 6.76
CA SER A 5 -10.92 3.55 8.11
C SER A 5 -10.06 4.78 8.37
N PHE A 6 -10.69 5.84 8.89
CA PHE A 6 -10.05 7.13 9.12
C PHE A 6 -10.12 7.53 10.59
N ARG A 7 -9.08 8.16 11.09
CA ARG A 7 -9.12 8.94 12.34
C ARG A 7 -8.87 10.40 12.03
N PHE A 8 -9.74 11.26 12.54
CA PHE A 8 -9.62 12.71 12.40
C PHE A 8 -9.18 13.34 13.71
N ARG A 9 -8.32 14.36 13.64
CA ARG A 9 -7.93 15.19 14.78
C ARG A 9 -7.79 16.63 14.30
N ASP A 10 -8.42 17.56 15.01
CA ASP A 10 -8.43 19.00 14.67
C ASP A 10 -8.91 19.29 13.24
N GLY A 11 -9.89 18.51 12.75
CA GLY A 11 -10.42 18.63 11.39
C GLY A 11 -9.51 18.05 10.29
N LEU A 12 -8.35 17.49 10.64
CA LEU A 12 -7.39 16.87 9.71
C LEU A 12 -7.44 15.35 9.81
N ILE A 13 -7.04 14.66 8.73
CA ILE A 13 -6.83 13.21 8.74
C ILE A 13 -5.54 12.91 9.51
N ALA A 14 -5.68 12.32 10.69
CA ALA A 14 -4.56 11.88 11.50
C ALA A 14 -4.09 10.47 11.09
N GLU A 15 -5.03 9.59 10.73
CA GLU A 15 -4.74 8.24 10.25
C GLU A 15 -5.72 7.78 9.19
N HIS A 16 -5.23 6.98 8.25
CA HIS A 16 -6.00 6.34 7.19
C HIS A 16 -5.44 4.94 6.96
N VAL A 17 -6.28 3.92 7.15
CA VAL A 17 -5.95 2.51 6.89
C VAL A 17 -6.91 1.95 5.86
N ASP A 18 -6.36 1.44 4.76
CA ASP A 18 -7.11 0.75 3.70
C ASP A 18 -6.94 -0.78 3.79
N ARG A 19 -8.04 -1.50 3.63
CA ARG A 19 -8.06 -2.96 3.48
C ARG A 19 -8.64 -3.30 2.11
N PHE A 20 -7.87 -4.06 1.33
CA PHE A 20 -8.27 -4.49 0.00
C PHE A 20 -7.58 -5.80 -0.37
N ASP A 21 -8.10 -6.45 -1.41
CA ASP A 21 -7.50 -7.63 -2.01
C ASP A 21 -6.23 -7.25 -2.77
N PHE A 22 -5.08 -7.70 -2.26
CA PHE A 22 -3.77 -7.37 -2.83
C PHE A 22 -3.59 -7.92 -4.25
N TRP A 23 -4.11 -9.10 -4.57
CA TRP A 23 -3.93 -9.71 -5.90
C TRP A 23 -4.77 -9.00 -6.96
N ARG A 24 -6.00 -8.64 -6.62
CA ARG A 24 -6.85 -7.81 -7.50
C ARG A 24 -6.20 -6.45 -7.73
N TRP A 25 -5.70 -5.82 -6.68
CA TRP A 25 -4.96 -4.56 -6.78
C TRP A 25 -3.69 -4.71 -7.64
N SER A 26 -2.88 -5.73 -7.40
CA SER A 26 -1.60 -5.92 -8.09
C SER A 26 -1.80 -6.08 -9.59
N ARG A 27 -2.83 -6.81 -10.00
CA ARG A 27 -3.22 -6.98 -11.41
C ARG A 27 -3.53 -5.65 -12.11
N MET A 28 -4.19 -4.74 -11.41
CA MET A 28 -4.54 -3.42 -11.96
C MET A 28 -3.34 -2.47 -11.95
N ALA A 29 -2.55 -2.47 -10.86
CA ALA A 29 -1.46 -1.52 -10.67
C ALA A 29 -0.20 -1.83 -11.51
N MET A 30 0.09 -3.11 -11.75
CA MET A 30 1.35 -3.56 -12.36
C MET A 30 1.17 -4.35 -13.66
N GLY A 31 -0.07 -4.45 -14.16
CA GLY A 31 -0.37 -5.12 -15.43
C GLY A 31 0.10 -6.59 -15.47
N PRO A 32 0.83 -7.03 -16.52
CA PRO A 32 1.26 -8.42 -16.67
C PRO A 32 2.06 -8.98 -15.48
N ALA A 33 2.96 -8.17 -14.91
CA ALA A 33 3.73 -8.58 -13.73
C ALA A 33 2.82 -8.79 -12.52
N GLY A 34 1.81 -7.94 -12.34
CA GLY A 34 0.82 -8.06 -11.28
C GLY A 34 -0.14 -9.25 -11.43
N LEU A 35 -0.38 -9.68 -12.66
CA LEU A 35 -1.12 -10.91 -12.97
C LEU A 35 -0.31 -12.16 -12.63
N LEU A 36 0.95 -12.20 -13.05
CA LEU A 36 1.81 -13.37 -12.89
C LEU A 36 2.34 -13.54 -11.48
N LEU A 37 2.64 -12.45 -10.77
CA LEU A 37 3.35 -12.50 -9.48
C LEU A 37 2.48 -12.05 -8.29
N GLY A 38 1.31 -11.45 -8.54
CA GLY A 38 0.47 -10.86 -7.51
C GLY A 38 -0.05 -11.81 -6.44
N TRP A 39 -0.14 -13.10 -6.76
CA TRP A 39 -0.58 -14.15 -5.85
C TRP A 39 0.57 -14.70 -4.98
N THR A 40 1.82 -14.31 -5.27
CA THR A 40 3.01 -14.77 -4.54
C THR A 40 3.32 -13.87 -3.34
N PRO A 41 3.91 -14.41 -2.26
CA PRO A 41 4.35 -13.59 -1.11
C PRO A 41 5.54 -12.68 -1.44
N ILE A 42 6.27 -12.97 -2.52
CA ILE A 42 7.45 -12.22 -2.96
C ILE A 42 7.06 -10.79 -3.34
N LEU A 43 6.04 -10.65 -4.20
CA LEU A 43 5.62 -9.33 -4.68
C LEU A 43 5.11 -8.45 -3.55
N LYS A 44 4.34 -9.02 -2.62
CA LYS A 44 3.88 -8.32 -1.42
C LYS A 44 5.05 -7.83 -0.55
N SER A 45 6.09 -8.64 -0.40
CA SER A 45 7.28 -8.29 0.38
C SER A 45 8.09 -7.16 -0.28
N VAL A 46 8.23 -7.20 -1.61
CA VAL A 46 8.89 -6.13 -2.39
C VAL A 46 8.13 -4.81 -2.26
N VAL A 47 6.81 -4.83 -2.46
CA VAL A 47 5.97 -3.63 -2.32
C VAL A 47 6.08 -3.04 -0.92
N ARG A 48 6.01 -3.87 0.14
CA ARG A 48 6.17 -3.42 1.53
C ARG A 48 7.54 -2.78 1.77
N ARG A 49 8.62 -3.39 1.28
CA ARG A 49 9.97 -2.86 1.46
C ARG A 49 10.16 -1.52 0.74
N SER A 50 9.67 -1.39 -0.49
CA SER A 50 9.77 -0.15 -1.24
C SER A 50 8.95 0.98 -0.61
N ALA A 51 7.72 0.69 -0.18
CA ALA A 51 6.89 1.66 0.53
C ALA A 51 7.52 2.09 1.86
N GLY A 52 8.07 1.15 2.63
CA GLY A 52 8.79 1.45 3.88
C GLY A 52 9.98 2.39 3.65
N LYS A 53 10.81 2.12 2.64
CA LYS A 53 11.93 3.01 2.28
C LYS A 53 11.49 4.42 1.93
N ALA A 54 10.40 4.58 1.18
CA ALA A 54 9.88 5.89 0.82
C ALA A 54 9.35 6.64 2.06
N LEU A 55 8.69 5.93 2.98
CA LEU A 55 8.26 6.48 4.26
C LEU A 55 9.45 6.92 5.11
N ASP A 56 10.48 6.07 5.24
CA ASP A 56 11.68 6.39 6.00
C ASP A 56 12.37 7.63 5.44
N ALA A 57 12.48 7.75 4.11
CA ALA A 57 13.04 8.92 3.44
C ALA A 57 12.24 10.20 3.71
N PHE A 58 10.91 10.12 3.66
CA PHE A 58 10.03 11.24 4.00
C PHE A 58 10.21 11.68 5.46
N LEU A 59 10.28 10.72 6.38
CA LEU A 59 10.47 11.01 7.81
C LEU A 59 11.85 11.59 8.13
N ALA A 60 12.90 11.18 7.41
CA ALA A 60 14.25 11.72 7.58
C ALA A 60 14.41 13.15 7.04
N GLY A 61 13.60 13.55 6.06
CA GLY A 61 13.60 14.90 5.48
C GLY A 61 12.67 15.90 6.18
N ARG A 62 12.00 15.50 7.27
CA ARG A 62 11.06 16.31 8.03
C ARG A 62 11.67 16.75 9.36
#